data_AF-A0A8J8NTT2-F1
#
_entry.id   AF-A0A8J8NTT2-F1
#
_cell.length_a   1.000
_cell.length_b   1.000
_cell.length_c   1.000
_cell.angle_alpha   90.00
_cell.angle_beta   90.00
_cell.angle_gamma   90.00
#
_symmetry.space_group_name_H-M   'P 1'
#
loop_
_entity.id
_entity.type
_entity.pdbx_description
1 polymer ?
#
loop_
_entity_poly.entity_id
_entity_poly.type
_entity_poly.pdbx_seq_one_letter_code
_entity_poly.pdbx_strand_id
1 'polypeptide(L)'
;MLYPRAKIIGEEDDSDKSYEVKNPYIQPDQIDKNHISQKMLLENYKLHKGPYRDYLRELEQVYGQVASESDWNFFEFPDEFYEEEMVIWIDPLDGTKGFTEGHLHHITSMIGVSVNMRPRIGIIHKPYYNRLYKQSRTYFGTPECGLFIKDKFPEKLRRLQRVTPLMPFPNEDTIENDQYNLWVCASLNKNQDIMNQVINACKPINVARVAGSGNKFVHMIDQKSDFYINLVPGFKYWDMCASEALIQAKMGIVTDASSRPLIYDHTKDNYTIREGIIVAKNKKVFDVCQERIESCLGRSITEIQREIAEDARKAREKRGKDEQHKVIKLNPHFEDSPQAEIRNFSTKSPVEIGMAMERGAAKPTLDRAKVLREISF
;
A
#
# COMPACT_ATOMS: atom_id res chain seq x y z
N MET A 1 -1.29 -22.56 14.98
CA MET A 1 -1.59 -21.70 13.82
C MET A 1 -3.02 -22.00 13.38
N LEU A 2 -3.85 -21.00 13.07
CA LEU A 2 -5.25 -21.24 12.67
C LEU A 2 -5.33 -21.91 11.29
N TYR A 3 -4.37 -21.60 10.40
CA TYR A 3 -4.20 -22.17 9.07
C TYR A 3 -2.75 -22.70 8.96
N PRO A 4 -2.48 -23.98 9.30
CA PRO A 4 -1.13 -24.57 9.29
C PRO A 4 -0.50 -24.82 7.91
N ARG A 5 -1.28 -24.88 6.82
CA ARG A 5 -0.80 -25.13 5.45
C ARG A 5 -0.77 -23.87 4.58
N ALA A 6 -1.37 -22.78 5.04
CA ALA A 6 -1.28 -21.48 4.38
C ALA A 6 0.18 -20.98 4.37
N LYS A 7 0.61 -20.44 3.23
CA LYS A 7 1.95 -19.86 3.09
C LYS A 7 1.94 -18.43 3.65
N ILE A 8 2.98 -18.06 4.39
CA ILE A 8 3.22 -16.67 4.82
C ILE A 8 4.50 -16.19 4.16
N ILE A 9 4.46 -15.03 3.52
CA ILE A 9 5.59 -14.39 2.85
C ILE A 9 5.60 -12.92 3.26
N GLY A 10 6.70 -12.44 3.83
CA GLY A 10 6.89 -11.04 4.19
C GLY A 10 8.07 -10.40 3.47
N GLU A 11 8.12 -9.06 3.49
CA GLU A 11 9.26 -8.29 2.95
C GLU A 11 10.59 -8.71 3.58
N GLU A 12 10.60 -8.97 4.89
CA GLU A 12 11.83 -9.31 5.63
C GLU A 12 12.36 -10.71 5.32
N ASP A 13 11.55 -11.58 4.67
CA ASP A 13 11.99 -12.91 4.24
C ASP A 13 12.99 -12.82 3.07
N ASP A 14 13.03 -11.71 2.32
CA ASP A 14 14.07 -11.43 1.32
C ASP A 14 15.45 -11.17 1.99
N SER A 15 15.45 -10.82 3.28
CA SER A 15 16.69 -10.62 4.05
C SER A 15 17.06 -11.95 4.72
N ASP A 16 18.08 -12.61 4.17
CA ASP A 16 18.58 -13.95 4.57
C ASP A 16 19.27 -13.96 5.96
N LYS A 17 18.65 -13.30 6.95
CA LYS A 17 19.14 -13.16 8.32
C LYS A 17 18.33 -14.08 9.21
N SER A 18 19.01 -15.05 9.80
CA SER A 18 18.45 -15.84 10.89
C SER A 18 18.19 -14.94 12.09
N TYR A 19 16.93 -14.56 12.28
CA TYR A 19 16.51 -13.91 13.52
C TYR A 19 16.42 -14.95 14.63
N GLU A 20 16.82 -14.59 15.84
CA GLU A 20 16.54 -15.42 17.02
C GLU A 20 15.02 -15.64 17.10
N VAL A 21 14.60 -16.90 17.10
CA VAL A 21 13.19 -17.27 17.25
C VAL A 21 12.74 -16.84 18.65
N LYS A 22 12.05 -15.71 18.73
CA LYS A 22 11.43 -15.23 19.97
C LYS A 22 10.01 -15.79 20.08
N ASN A 23 9.55 -15.95 21.31
CA ASN A 23 8.15 -16.27 21.57
C ASN A 23 7.25 -15.16 20.98
N PRO A 24 6.13 -15.52 20.34
CA PRO A 24 5.22 -14.52 19.79
C PRO A 24 4.67 -13.65 20.92
N TYR A 25 4.50 -12.36 20.61
CA TYR A 25 3.97 -11.39 21.58
C TYR A 25 2.53 -11.72 22.01
N ILE A 26 1.75 -12.33 21.11
CA ILE A 26 0.39 -12.81 21.35
C ILE A 26 0.33 -14.29 20.98
N GLN A 27 -0.13 -15.12 21.91
CA GLN A 27 -0.36 -16.54 21.67
C GLN A 27 -1.75 -16.77 21.04
N PRO A 28 -1.96 -17.84 20.25
CA PRO A 28 -3.25 -18.09 19.58
C PRO A 28 -4.46 -18.18 20.52
N ASP A 29 -4.28 -18.65 21.75
CA ASP A 29 -5.30 -18.74 22.80
C ASP A 29 -5.67 -17.37 23.41
N GLN A 30 -4.79 -16.37 23.26
CA GLN A 30 -5.01 -15.00 23.71
C GLN A 30 -5.82 -14.16 22.70
N ILE A 31 -6.08 -14.69 21.51
CA ILE A 31 -6.86 -14.00 20.47
C ILE A 31 -8.35 -14.07 20.84
N ASP A 32 -8.94 -12.90 21.11
CA ASP A 32 -10.39 -12.80 21.30
C ASP A 32 -11.13 -13.08 19.99
N LYS A 33 -11.79 -14.24 19.92
CA LYS A 33 -12.55 -14.68 18.76
C LYS A 33 -13.85 -13.90 18.53
N ASN A 34 -14.29 -13.10 19.51
CA ASN A 34 -15.48 -12.26 19.44
C ASN A 34 -15.13 -10.78 19.15
N HIS A 35 -14.04 -10.51 18.43
CA HIS A 35 -13.63 -9.13 18.16
C HIS A 35 -14.62 -8.37 17.26
N ILE A 36 -15.02 -8.98 16.14
CA ILE A 36 -15.92 -8.40 15.12
C ILE A 36 -17.11 -9.34 14.92
N SER A 37 -18.30 -8.78 14.79
CA SER A 37 -19.52 -9.57 14.59
C SER A 37 -19.55 -10.19 13.18
N GLN A 38 -19.60 -11.53 13.09
CA GLN A 38 -19.85 -12.23 11.83
C GLN A 38 -21.18 -11.81 11.19
N LYS A 39 -22.21 -11.56 12.01
CA LYS A 39 -23.52 -11.08 11.54
C LYS A 39 -23.40 -9.78 10.74
N MET A 40 -22.54 -8.85 11.20
CA MET A 40 -22.30 -7.59 10.51
C MET A 40 -21.64 -7.77 9.14
N LEU A 41 -20.70 -8.71 9.01
CA LEU A 41 -20.09 -9.03 7.71
C LEU A 41 -21.14 -9.60 6.74
N LEU A 42 -21.97 -10.54 7.22
CA LEU A 42 -23.04 -11.14 6.42
C LEU A 42 -24.12 -10.12 6.01
N GLU A 43 -24.44 -9.17 6.88
CA GLU A 43 -25.36 -8.07 6.55
C GLU A 43 -24.79 -7.15 5.47
N ASN A 44 -23.51 -6.79 5.57
CA ASN A 44 -22.86 -5.98 4.53
C ASN A 44 -22.72 -6.74 3.21
N TYR A 45 -22.35 -8.02 3.23
CA TYR A 45 -22.33 -8.86 2.02
C TYR A 45 -23.68 -8.84 1.30
N LYS A 46 -24.81 -8.95 2.03
CA LYS A 46 -26.15 -8.91 1.42
C LYS A 46 -26.46 -7.59 0.72
N LEU A 47 -25.95 -6.47 1.25
CA LEU A 47 -26.10 -5.14 0.66
C LEU A 47 -25.13 -4.93 -0.52
N HIS A 48 -23.90 -5.45 -0.39
CA HIS A 48 -22.80 -5.23 -1.32
C HIS A 48 -22.88 -6.13 -2.55
N LYS A 49 -23.43 -7.35 -2.43
CA LYS A 49 -23.48 -8.35 -3.52
C LYS A 49 -24.14 -7.85 -4.81
N GLY A 50 -25.14 -6.98 -4.72
CA GLY A 50 -25.88 -6.49 -5.89
C GLY A 50 -25.00 -5.57 -6.72
N PRO A 51 -24.62 -4.40 -6.17
CA PRO A 51 -23.68 -3.49 -6.82
C PRO A 51 -22.36 -4.16 -7.19
N TYR A 52 -21.87 -5.11 -6.36
CA TYR A 52 -20.61 -5.80 -6.63
C TYR A 52 -20.68 -6.57 -7.95
N ARG A 53 -21.80 -7.25 -8.24
CA ARG A 53 -21.99 -7.94 -9.53
C ARG A 53 -21.97 -7.01 -10.74
N ASP A 54 -22.49 -5.79 -10.60
CA ASP A 54 -22.42 -4.79 -11.68
C ASP A 54 -20.99 -4.28 -11.86
N TYR A 55 -20.28 -4.03 -10.75
CA TYR A 55 -18.86 -3.72 -10.76
C TYR A 55 -18.00 -4.80 -11.44
N LEU A 56 -18.31 -6.10 -11.27
CA LEU A 56 -17.59 -7.17 -11.97
C LEU A 56 -17.73 -7.07 -13.48
N ARG A 57 -18.92 -6.74 -13.99
CA ARG A 57 -19.16 -6.54 -15.42
C ARG A 57 -18.40 -5.34 -15.97
N GLU A 58 -18.21 -4.29 -15.16
CA GLU A 58 -17.38 -3.16 -15.54
C GLU A 58 -15.90 -3.54 -15.62
N LEU A 59 -15.40 -4.35 -14.69
CA LEU A 59 -14.02 -4.84 -14.74
C LEU A 59 -13.76 -5.72 -15.96
N GLU A 60 -14.72 -6.55 -16.40
CA GLU A 60 -14.61 -7.31 -17.64
C GLU A 60 -14.34 -6.41 -18.86
N GLN A 61 -15.03 -5.26 -18.93
CA GLN A 61 -14.84 -4.30 -20.01
C GLN A 61 -13.45 -3.65 -19.95
N VAL A 62 -12.98 -3.33 -18.73
CA VAL A 62 -11.68 -2.69 -18.51
C VAL A 62 -10.53 -3.65 -18.85
N TYR A 63 -10.66 -4.93 -18.50
CA TYR A 63 -9.60 -5.91 -18.73
C TYR A 63 -9.48 -6.34 -20.19
N GLY A 64 -10.48 -6.05 -21.03
CA GLY A 64 -10.43 -6.30 -22.47
C GLY A 64 -10.27 -7.77 -22.86
N GLN A 65 -10.50 -8.68 -21.92
CA GLN A 65 -10.39 -10.12 -22.09
C GLN A 65 -11.76 -10.75 -21.79
N VAL A 66 -12.25 -11.60 -22.70
CA VAL A 66 -13.35 -12.52 -22.38
C VAL A 66 -12.80 -13.48 -21.34
N ALA A 67 -13.21 -13.30 -20.08
CA ALA A 67 -12.92 -14.23 -19.01
C ALA A 67 -13.23 -15.67 -19.47
N SER A 68 -12.27 -16.60 -19.33
CA SER A 68 -12.57 -18.03 -19.39
C SER A 68 -13.56 -18.41 -18.28
N GLU A 69 -14.32 -19.51 -18.30
CA GLU A 69 -15.18 -19.91 -17.14
C GLU A 69 -14.40 -19.95 -15.81
N SER A 70 -13.11 -20.30 -15.84
CA SER A 70 -12.18 -20.18 -14.71
C SER A 70 -11.89 -18.73 -14.28
N ASP A 71 -11.97 -17.78 -15.21
CA ASP A 71 -11.97 -16.34 -14.95
C ASP A 71 -13.39 -15.76 -14.74
N TRP A 72 -14.48 -16.50 -14.95
CA TRP A 72 -15.80 -16.09 -14.45
C TRP A 72 -15.86 -16.30 -12.94
N ASN A 73 -15.21 -17.37 -12.47
CA ASN A 73 -14.84 -17.55 -11.06
C ASN A 73 -13.75 -16.55 -10.58
N PHE A 74 -13.29 -15.61 -11.43
CA PHE A 74 -12.27 -14.61 -11.07
C PHE A 74 -12.73 -13.76 -9.88
N PHE A 75 -14.02 -13.46 -9.85
CA PHE A 75 -14.58 -12.46 -8.98
C PHE A 75 -15.66 -12.99 -8.02
N GLU A 76 -16.16 -14.19 -8.25
CA GLU A 76 -16.92 -14.91 -7.23
C GLU A 76 -15.95 -15.42 -6.16
N PHE A 77 -16.21 -15.09 -4.90
CA PHE A 77 -15.50 -15.68 -3.78
C PHE A 77 -15.91 -17.15 -3.69
N PRO A 78 -14.97 -18.12 -3.81
CA PRO A 78 -15.34 -19.51 -3.72
C PRO A 78 -15.85 -19.79 -2.30
N ASP A 79 -16.97 -20.50 -2.20
CA ASP A 79 -17.54 -20.90 -0.89
C ASP A 79 -16.53 -21.76 -0.10
N GLU A 80 -15.66 -22.49 -0.80
CA GLU A 80 -14.60 -23.33 -0.25
C GLU A 80 -13.32 -23.22 -1.10
N PHE A 81 -12.15 -23.23 -0.47
CA PHE A 81 -10.85 -23.23 -1.15
C PHE A 81 -9.85 -24.10 -0.40
N TYR A 82 -8.81 -24.55 -1.10
CA TYR A 82 -7.75 -25.32 -0.47
C TYR A 82 -6.83 -24.41 0.33
N GLU A 83 -6.47 -24.82 1.54
CA GLU A 83 -5.62 -24.02 2.42
C GLU A 83 -4.24 -23.72 1.80
N GLU A 84 -3.77 -24.62 0.95
CA GLU A 84 -2.54 -24.51 0.17
C GLU A 84 -2.60 -23.41 -0.91
N GLU A 85 -3.80 -22.99 -1.32
CA GLU A 85 -4.01 -21.87 -2.25
C GLU A 85 -3.98 -20.51 -1.54
N MET A 86 -4.01 -20.51 -0.20
CA MET A 86 -3.98 -19.31 0.63
C MET A 86 -2.54 -18.87 0.90
N VAL A 87 -2.27 -17.62 0.57
CA VAL A 87 -0.99 -16.96 0.81
C VAL A 87 -1.23 -15.64 1.54
N ILE A 88 -0.52 -15.44 2.64
CA ILE A 88 -0.53 -14.21 3.43
C ILE A 88 0.72 -13.41 3.07
N TRP A 89 0.51 -12.23 2.49
CA TRP A 89 1.56 -11.27 2.14
C TRP A 89 1.66 -10.19 3.21
N ILE A 90 2.85 -10.00 3.78
CA ILE A 90 3.06 -9.09 4.91
C ILE A 90 4.11 -8.03 4.57
N ASP A 91 3.70 -6.76 4.64
CA ASP A 91 4.62 -5.64 4.77
C ASP A 91 4.53 -5.13 6.22
N PRO A 92 5.53 -5.44 7.06
CA PRO A 92 5.47 -5.10 8.48
C PRO A 92 5.57 -3.59 8.73
N LEU A 93 6.26 -2.84 7.86
CA LEU A 93 6.52 -1.41 8.01
C LEU A 93 6.73 -0.72 6.65
N ASP A 94 5.64 -0.39 5.97
CA ASP A 94 5.70 0.44 4.78
C ASP A 94 6.01 1.89 5.18
N GLY A 95 6.89 2.52 4.39
CA GLY A 95 7.32 3.90 4.59
C GLY A 95 8.53 4.04 5.51
N THR A 96 9.41 3.04 5.59
CA THR A 96 10.63 3.01 6.42
C THR A 96 11.46 4.29 6.34
N LYS A 97 11.66 4.86 5.14
CA LYS A 97 12.36 6.15 4.99
C LYS A 97 11.63 7.31 5.68
N GLY A 98 10.30 7.34 5.57
CA GLY A 98 9.48 8.32 6.28
C GLY A 98 9.54 8.12 7.79
N PHE A 99 9.65 6.88 8.28
CA PHE A 99 9.82 6.61 9.70
C PHE A 99 11.14 7.17 10.25
N THR A 100 12.26 6.93 9.57
CA THR A 100 13.57 7.45 10.00
C THR A 100 13.65 8.98 9.94
N GLU A 101 12.91 9.61 9.03
CA GLU A 101 12.81 11.07 8.89
C GLU A 101 11.74 11.70 9.81
N GLY A 102 11.03 10.90 10.62
CA GLY A 102 10.01 11.38 11.57
C GLY A 102 8.65 11.73 10.92
N HIS A 103 8.44 11.38 9.66
CA HIS A 103 7.17 11.51 8.93
C HIS A 103 6.21 10.37 9.26
N LEU A 104 5.84 10.25 10.55
CA LEU A 104 5.08 9.13 11.10
C LEU A 104 3.72 8.87 10.44
N HIS A 105 3.09 9.93 9.91
CA HIS A 105 1.79 9.84 9.25
C HIS A 105 1.83 9.11 7.90
N HIS A 106 3.00 8.79 7.34
CA HIS A 106 3.12 8.00 6.12
C HIS A 106 3.17 6.49 6.38
N ILE A 107 3.37 6.09 7.63
CA ILE A 107 3.66 4.70 7.97
C ILE A 107 2.39 3.87 7.90
N THR A 108 2.52 2.70 7.29
CA THR A 108 1.48 1.68 7.32
C THR A 108 2.08 0.31 7.64
N SER A 109 1.25 -0.60 8.12
CA SER A 109 1.54 -2.04 8.16
C SER A 109 0.44 -2.73 7.37
N MET A 110 0.82 -3.64 6.48
CA MET A 110 -0.09 -4.22 5.50
C MET A 110 -0.08 -5.73 5.58
N ILE A 111 -1.27 -6.30 5.58
CA ILE A 111 -1.49 -7.75 5.50
C ILE A 111 -2.50 -7.97 4.39
N GLY A 112 -2.03 -8.57 3.30
CA GLY A 112 -2.87 -9.04 2.21
C GLY A 112 -3.03 -10.55 2.30
N VAL A 113 -4.23 -11.05 2.01
CA VAL A 113 -4.45 -12.48 1.82
C VAL A 113 -4.87 -12.68 0.38
N SER A 114 -4.09 -13.48 -0.34
CA SER A 114 -4.48 -13.96 -1.65
C SER A 114 -4.92 -15.41 -1.59
N VAL A 115 -6.00 -15.75 -2.30
CA VAL A 115 -6.45 -17.12 -2.52
C VAL A 115 -6.43 -17.39 -4.01
N ASN A 116 -5.79 -18.47 -4.43
CA ASN A 116 -5.57 -18.79 -5.85
C ASN A 116 -4.95 -17.58 -6.59
N MET A 117 -3.89 -17.02 -6.01
CA MET A 117 -3.13 -15.88 -6.52
C MET A 117 -3.92 -14.56 -6.66
N ARG A 118 -5.11 -14.45 -6.06
CA ARG A 118 -5.99 -13.28 -6.16
C ARG A 118 -6.17 -12.60 -4.81
N PRO A 119 -6.13 -11.27 -4.72
CA PRO A 119 -6.30 -10.58 -3.44
C PRO A 119 -7.74 -10.71 -2.95
N ARG A 120 -7.93 -11.21 -1.73
CA ARG A 120 -9.25 -11.49 -1.14
C ARG A 120 -9.48 -10.73 0.15
N ILE A 121 -8.46 -10.58 0.97
CA ILE A 121 -8.56 -9.85 2.23
C ILE A 121 -7.45 -8.82 2.26
N GLY A 122 -7.80 -7.58 2.57
CA GLY A 122 -6.84 -6.53 2.81
C GLY A 122 -6.96 -6.00 4.23
N ILE A 123 -5.82 -5.76 4.87
CA ILE A 123 -5.73 -5.08 6.16
C ILE A 123 -4.59 -4.07 6.04
N ILE A 124 -4.90 -2.79 6.26
CA ILE A 124 -3.91 -1.72 6.36
C ILE A 124 -4.09 -1.04 7.72
N HIS A 125 -3.07 -1.14 8.56
CA HIS A 125 -3.02 -0.43 9.83
C HIS A 125 -2.16 0.83 9.71
N LYS A 126 -2.71 1.97 10.15
CA LYS A 126 -2.01 3.23 10.35
C LYS A 126 -1.85 3.50 11.85
N PRO A 127 -0.66 3.26 12.42
CA PRO A 127 -0.41 3.53 13.83
C PRO A 127 -0.58 5.01 14.18
N TYR A 128 -0.20 5.90 13.25
CA TYR A 128 -0.23 7.35 13.43
C TYR A 128 -1.17 8.02 12.43
N TYR A 129 -2.46 7.67 12.48
CA TYR A 129 -3.46 8.23 11.56
C TYR A 129 -3.71 9.72 11.83
N ASN A 130 -3.96 10.09 13.10
CA ASN A 130 -4.11 11.48 13.50
C ASN A 130 -3.21 11.78 14.72
N ARG A 131 -2.20 12.61 14.49
CA ARG A 131 -1.22 12.98 15.52
C ARG A 131 -1.82 13.80 16.66
N LEU A 132 -2.75 14.71 16.35
CA LEU A 132 -3.38 15.60 17.35
C LEU A 132 -4.24 14.79 18.33
N TYR A 133 -4.96 13.80 17.83
CA TYR A 133 -5.84 12.95 18.65
C TYR A 133 -5.16 11.66 19.14
N LYS A 134 -3.86 11.46 18.85
CA LYS A 134 -3.11 10.22 19.11
C LYS A 134 -3.90 8.98 18.66
N GLN A 135 -4.49 9.07 17.48
CA GLN A 135 -5.43 8.10 16.95
C GLN A 135 -4.73 7.22 15.91
N SER A 136 -4.87 5.91 16.07
CA SER A 136 -4.57 4.92 15.05
C SER A 136 -5.84 4.53 14.28
N ARG A 137 -5.68 3.96 13.10
CA ARG A 137 -6.78 3.51 12.25
C ARG A 137 -6.41 2.20 11.56
N THR A 138 -7.32 1.23 11.55
CA THR A 138 -7.22 0.04 10.71
C THR A 138 -8.30 0.07 9.64
N TYR A 139 -7.89 -0.05 8.39
CA TYR A 139 -8.74 -0.35 7.25
C TYR A 139 -8.68 -1.85 7.04
N PHE A 140 -9.82 -2.52 6.86
CA PHE A 140 -9.85 -3.92 6.54
C PHE A 140 -11.10 -4.26 5.74
N GLY A 141 -11.07 -5.31 4.93
CA GLY A 141 -12.22 -5.68 4.12
C GLY A 141 -11.93 -6.80 3.14
N THR A 142 -12.98 -7.20 2.44
CA THR A 142 -12.91 -8.10 1.29
C THR A 142 -13.68 -7.45 0.13
N PRO A 143 -13.30 -7.70 -1.13
CA PRO A 143 -14.04 -7.22 -2.29
C PRO A 143 -15.56 -7.42 -2.18
N GLU A 144 -15.97 -8.56 -1.64
CA GLU A 144 -17.36 -9.04 -1.61
C GLU A 144 -18.15 -8.58 -0.39
N CYS A 145 -17.49 -8.34 0.75
CA CYS A 145 -18.15 -7.86 1.97
C CYS A 145 -18.07 -6.34 2.14
N GLY A 146 -17.21 -5.68 1.37
CA GLY A 146 -16.94 -4.25 1.48
C GLY A 146 -15.79 -3.91 2.43
N LEU A 147 -15.58 -2.61 2.61
CA LEU A 147 -14.46 -2.05 3.36
C LEU A 147 -14.94 -1.48 4.70
N PHE A 148 -14.13 -1.68 5.75
CA PHE A 148 -14.43 -1.27 7.12
C PHE A 148 -13.29 -0.48 7.74
N ILE A 149 -13.63 0.43 8.66
CA ILE A 149 -12.69 1.20 9.47
C ILE A 149 -12.87 0.88 10.95
N LYS A 150 -11.74 0.74 11.64
CA LYS A 150 -11.65 0.69 13.10
C LYS A 150 -10.66 1.72 13.64
N ASP A 151 -11.15 2.58 14.53
CA ASP A 151 -10.40 3.72 15.08
C ASP A 151 -10.10 3.61 16.57
N LYS A 152 -10.74 2.67 17.26
CA LYS A 152 -10.66 2.53 18.71
C LYS A 152 -10.12 1.15 19.04
N PHE A 153 -9.05 1.10 19.82
CA PHE A 153 -8.35 -0.12 20.20
C PHE A 153 -8.25 -0.17 21.73
N PRO A 154 -9.33 -0.59 22.42
CA PRO A 154 -9.32 -0.68 23.87
C PRO A 154 -8.42 -1.84 24.32
N GLU A 155 -7.68 -1.66 25.42
CA GLU A 155 -6.82 -2.70 26.01
C GLU A 155 -7.61 -3.92 26.50
N LYS A 156 -8.87 -3.72 26.90
CA LYS A 156 -9.78 -4.79 27.35
C LYS A 156 -11.09 -4.74 26.59
N LEU A 157 -11.44 -5.86 25.98
CA LEU A 157 -12.70 -6.04 25.25
C LEU A 157 -13.81 -6.35 26.25
N ARG A 158 -14.74 -5.39 26.42
CA ARG A 158 -15.95 -5.56 27.26
C ARG A 158 -17.21 -5.88 26.45
N ARG A 159 -17.12 -5.76 25.12
CA ARG A 159 -18.20 -5.94 24.14
C ARG A 159 -17.60 -6.07 22.75
N LEU A 160 -18.40 -6.60 21.82
CA LEU A 160 -18.10 -6.61 20.38
C LEU A 160 -17.63 -5.22 19.92
N GLN A 161 -16.54 -5.17 19.17
CA GLN A 161 -16.02 -3.91 18.65
C GLN A 161 -16.93 -3.43 17.52
N ARG A 162 -17.24 -2.13 17.56
CA ARG A 162 -17.90 -1.47 16.44
C ARG A 162 -16.87 -1.10 15.40
N VAL A 163 -17.21 -1.38 14.15
CA VAL A 163 -16.46 -0.99 12.97
C VAL A 163 -17.40 -0.23 12.05
N THR A 164 -16.84 0.66 11.24
CA THR A 164 -17.63 1.55 10.37
C THR A 164 -17.49 1.06 8.93
N PRO A 165 -18.57 0.61 8.26
CA PRO A 165 -18.51 0.31 6.84
C PRO A 165 -18.27 1.61 6.06
N LEU A 166 -17.45 1.54 5.01
CA LEU A 166 -17.34 2.60 4.01
C LEU A 166 -18.17 2.23 2.80
N MET A 167 -18.87 3.23 2.27
CA MET A 167 -19.57 3.10 1.00
C MET A 167 -18.57 2.94 -0.15
N PRO A 168 -18.98 2.32 -1.27
CA PRO A 168 -18.24 2.35 -2.52
C PRO A 168 -17.82 3.77 -2.95
N PHE A 169 -16.88 3.86 -3.88
CA PHE A 169 -16.56 5.14 -4.51
C PHE A 169 -17.81 5.71 -5.20
N PRO A 170 -17.99 7.03 -5.19
CA PRO A 170 -19.07 7.66 -5.93
C PRO A 170 -18.89 7.44 -7.44
N ASN A 171 -20.01 7.29 -8.15
CA ASN A 171 -20.02 7.28 -9.62
C ASN A 171 -20.12 8.71 -10.14
N GLU A 172 -19.37 9.02 -11.19
CA GLU A 172 -19.41 10.33 -11.88
C GLU A 172 -19.88 10.21 -13.33
N ASP A 173 -20.80 9.29 -13.61
CA ASP A 173 -21.29 9.03 -14.97
C ASP A 173 -21.96 10.24 -15.62
N THR A 174 -22.40 11.20 -14.82
CA THR A 174 -23.04 12.45 -15.28
C THR A 174 -22.05 13.53 -15.71
N ILE A 175 -20.74 13.37 -15.46
CA ILE A 175 -19.72 14.36 -15.82
C ILE A 175 -19.12 13.99 -17.17
N GLU A 176 -19.03 14.95 -18.09
CA GLU A 176 -18.36 14.75 -19.38
C GLU A 176 -16.84 14.53 -19.19
N ASN A 177 -16.21 13.73 -20.07
CA ASN A 177 -14.81 13.32 -19.93
C ASN A 177 -13.83 14.50 -19.88
N ASP A 178 -14.09 15.51 -20.70
CA ASP A 178 -13.29 16.72 -20.83
C ASP A 178 -13.45 17.68 -19.64
N GLN A 179 -14.61 17.66 -18.97
CA GLN A 179 -14.92 18.48 -17.80
C GLN A 179 -14.51 17.84 -16.47
N TYR A 180 -14.03 16.60 -16.48
CA TYR A 180 -13.69 15.88 -15.25
C TYR A 180 -12.47 16.51 -14.54
N ASN A 181 -12.70 16.97 -13.30
CA ASN A 181 -11.72 17.61 -12.44
C ASN A 181 -10.87 16.60 -11.67
N LEU A 182 -9.73 16.20 -12.24
CA LEU A 182 -8.94 15.07 -11.73
C LEU A 182 -7.99 15.45 -10.59
N TRP A 183 -8.05 14.70 -9.48
CA TRP A 183 -7.07 14.75 -8.40
C TRP A 183 -6.18 13.50 -8.43
N VAL A 184 -4.88 13.69 -8.68
CA VAL A 184 -3.92 12.59 -8.81
C VAL A 184 -3.07 12.48 -7.55
N CYS A 185 -2.90 11.26 -7.04
CA CYS A 185 -1.83 10.94 -6.10
C CYS A 185 -0.61 10.51 -6.89
N ALA A 186 0.58 11.09 -6.65
CA ALA A 186 1.78 10.71 -7.38
C ALA A 186 3.08 10.91 -6.60
N SER A 187 4.08 10.08 -6.93
CA SER A 187 5.46 10.24 -6.49
C SER A 187 6.26 10.99 -7.57
N LEU A 188 6.17 12.31 -7.62
CA LEU A 188 6.95 13.11 -8.57
C LEU A 188 8.45 13.02 -8.23
N ASN A 189 9.24 12.45 -9.12
CA ASN A 189 10.68 12.27 -8.95
C ASN A 189 11.42 12.98 -10.08
N LYS A 190 12.42 13.80 -9.73
CA LYS A 190 13.21 14.58 -10.69
C LYS A 190 13.99 13.72 -11.69
N ASN A 191 14.22 12.45 -11.38
CA ASN A 191 14.97 11.53 -12.23
C ASN A 191 14.06 10.61 -13.06
N GLN A 192 12.75 10.89 -13.14
CA GLN A 192 11.76 10.06 -13.83
C GLN A 192 10.92 10.90 -14.78
N ASP A 193 11.55 11.43 -15.83
CA ASP A 193 10.92 12.41 -16.73
C ASP A 193 9.71 11.84 -17.46
N ILE A 194 9.79 10.61 -17.97
CA ILE A 194 8.67 9.96 -18.67
C ILE A 194 7.48 9.77 -17.73
N MET A 195 7.72 9.35 -16.48
CA MET A 195 6.66 9.20 -15.49
C MET A 195 6.00 10.55 -15.14
N ASN A 196 6.80 11.61 -15.03
CA ASN A 196 6.28 12.96 -14.81
C ASN A 196 5.45 13.46 -16.01
N GLN A 197 5.85 13.12 -17.24
CA GLN A 197 5.06 13.40 -18.44
C GLN A 197 3.71 12.68 -18.41
N VAL A 198 3.66 11.41 -17.99
CA VAL A 198 2.40 10.66 -17.83
C VAL A 198 1.48 11.36 -16.83
N ILE A 199 1.99 11.77 -15.66
CA ILE A 199 1.19 12.47 -14.65
C ILE A 199 0.66 13.81 -15.19
N ASN A 200 1.49 14.55 -15.93
CA ASN A 200 1.08 15.82 -16.55
C ASN A 200 0.06 15.60 -17.68
N ALA A 201 0.18 14.50 -18.44
CA ALA A 201 -0.74 14.15 -19.51
C ALA A 201 -2.17 13.87 -19.01
N CYS A 202 -2.32 13.40 -17.76
CA CYS A 202 -3.63 13.27 -17.12
C CYS A 202 -4.39 14.60 -16.92
N LYS A 203 -3.71 15.75 -17.11
CA LYS A 203 -4.23 17.10 -16.86
C LYS A 203 -4.88 17.23 -15.47
N PRO A 204 -4.18 16.88 -14.38
CA PRO A 204 -4.72 16.97 -13.04
C PRO A 204 -4.86 18.44 -12.61
N ILE A 205 -5.92 18.72 -11.84
CA ILE A 205 -6.07 20.02 -11.17
C ILE A 205 -5.20 20.05 -9.91
N ASN A 206 -5.03 18.89 -9.28
CA ASN A 206 -4.20 18.74 -8.10
C ASN A 206 -3.35 17.46 -8.18
N VAL A 207 -2.09 17.57 -7.78
CA VAL A 207 -1.15 16.45 -7.67
C VAL A 207 -0.70 16.34 -6.21
N ALA A 208 -1.30 15.41 -5.47
CA ALA A 208 -0.93 15.10 -4.10
C ALA A 208 0.37 14.28 -4.06
N ARG A 209 1.41 14.83 -3.44
CA ARG A 209 2.69 14.14 -3.21
C ARG A 209 2.63 13.37 -1.90
N VAL A 210 2.42 12.05 -1.99
CA VAL A 210 2.22 11.19 -0.83
C VAL A 210 3.30 10.11 -0.79
N ALA A 211 4.02 10.02 0.34
CA ALA A 211 4.99 8.96 0.59
C ALA A 211 4.35 7.75 1.32
N GLY A 212 5.01 6.59 1.24
CA GLY A 212 4.49 5.27 1.67
C GLY A 212 3.64 4.60 0.60
N SER A 213 3.88 3.34 0.26
CA SER A 213 3.11 2.58 -0.74
C SER A 213 1.66 2.44 -0.27
N GLY A 214 1.43 1.85 0.91
CA GLY A 214 0.13 1.69 1.55
C GLY A 214 -0.58 3.01 1.82
N ASN A 215 0.16 4.04 2.21
CA ASN A 215 -0.42 5.35 2.51
C ASN A 215 -1.01 6.05 1.26
N LYS A 216 -0.50 5.77 0.06
CA LYS A 216 -1.11 6.26 -1.19
C LYS A 216 -2.50 5.66 -1.42
N PHE A 217 -2.66 4.36 -1.14
CA PHE A 217 -3.98 3.72 -1.25
C PHE A 217 -4.93 4.18 -0.15
N VAL A 218 -4.44 4.42 1.07
CA VAL A 218 -5.26 5.05 2.12
C VAL A 218 -5.72 6.45 1.69
N HIS A 219 -4.87 7.23 1.01
CA HIS A 219 -5.25 8.54 0.48
C HIS A 219 -6.40 8.44 -0.54
N MET A 220 -6.40 7.41 -1.39
CA MET A 220 -7.51 7.10 -2.29
C MET A 220 -8.76 6.60 -1.55
N ILE A 221 -8.63 5.67 -0.61
CA ILE A 221 -9.76 5.14 0.20
C ILE A 221 -10.46 6.27 0.98
N ASP A 222 -9.68 7.22 1.51
CA ASP A 222 -10.15 8.44 2.18
C ASP A 222 -10.74 9.48 1.19
N GLN A 223 -10.79 9.18 -0.12
CA GLN A 223 -11.30 10.05 -1.19
C GLN A 223 -10.57 11.39 -1.31
N LYS A 224 -9.26 11.40 -1.04
CA LYS A 224 -8.39 12.58 -1.22
C LYS A 224 -7.71 12.62 -2.59
N SER A 225 -7.87 11.57 -3.39
CA SER A 225 -7.38 11.47 -4.76
C SER A 225 -8.21 10.46 -5.53
N ASP A 226 -8.42 10.70 -6.82
CA ASP A 226 -9.24 9.88 -7.70
C ASP A 226 -8.42 8.83 -8.47
N PHE A 227 -7.15 9.13 -8.73
CA PHE A 227 -6.30 8.35 -9.59
C PHE A 227 -4.86 8.27 -9.05
N TYR A 228 -4.26 7.10 -9.18
CA TYR A 228 -2.85 6.86 -8.90
C TYR A 228 -2.26 5.99 -10.01
N ILE A 229 -1.16 6.43 -10.59
CA ILE A 229 -0.42 5.68 -11.59
C ILE A 229 1.06 5.62 -11.20
N ASN A 230 1.65 4.43 -11.33
CA ASN A 230 3.09 4.26 -11.24
C ASN A 230 3.54 3.16 -12.20
N LEU A 231 4.16 3.56 -13.30
CA LEU A 231 4.68 2.65 -14.32
C LEU A 231 6.11 2.19 -14.04
N VAL A 232 6.74 2.72 -12.99
CA VAL A 232 8.11 2.36 -12.62
C VAL A 232 8.10 1.02 -11.87
N PRO A 233 8.81 -0.02 -12.37
CA PRO A 233 8.92 -1.30 -11.70
C PRO A 233 9.54 -1.15 -10.31
N GLY A 234 8.89 -1.65 -9.27
CA GLY A 234 9.42 -1.51 -7.91
C GLY A 234 8.50 -2.04 -6.81
N PHE A 235 7.18 -1.93 -6.99
CA PHE A 235 6.22 -2.51 -6.07
C PHE A 235 6.40 -4.01 -5.96
N LYS A 236 6.28 -4.54 -4.76
CA LYS A 236 6.27 -5.97 -4.47
C LYS A 236 4.85 -6.46 -4.21
N TYR A 237 4.67 -7.77 -4.15
CA TYR A 237 3.37 -8.37 -3.85
C TYR A 237 2.86 -8.00 -2.44
N TRP A 238 3.74 -7.91 -1.44
CA TRP A 238 3.38 -7.43 -0.10
C TRP A 238 2.98 -5.96 -0.05
N ASP A 239 3.52 -5.11 -0.92
CA ASP A 239 3.10 -3.70 -1.02
C ASP A 239 1.65 -3.54 -1.52
N MET A 240 1.21 -4.48 -2.37
CA MET A 240 0.01 -4.28 -3.19
C MET A 240 -1.17 -5.17 -2.76
N CYS A 241 -0.94 -6.39 -2.26
CA CYS A 241 -2.02 -7.37 -2.02
C CYS A 241 -3.13 -6.83 -1.11
N ALA A 242 -2.74 -6.21 0.01
CA ALA A 242 -3.70 -5.61 0.93
C ALA A 242 -4.44 -4.42 0.30
N SER A 243 -3.69 -3.59 -0.42
CA SER A 243 -4.18 -2.36 -1.04
C SER A 243 -5.18 -2.65 -2.15
N GLU A 244 -4.90 -3.62 -3.02
CA GLU A 244 -5.80 -4.02 -4.09
C GLU A 244 -7.12 -4.56 -3.55
N ALA A 245 -7.07 -5.48 -2.56
CA ALA A 245 -8.28 -6.02 -1.93
C ALA A 245 -9.17 -4.90 -1.36
N LEU A 246 -8.57 -3.87 -0.73
CA LEU A 246 -9.31 -2.74 -0.16
C LEU A 246 -9.87 -1.78 -1.21
N ILE A 247 -9.12 -1.51 -2.28
CA ILE A 247 -9.62 -0.68 -3.38
C ILE A 247 -10.81 -1.38 -4.07
N GLN A 248 -10.69 -2.68 -4.34
CA GLN A 248 -11.78 -3.48 -4.92
C GLN A 248 -12.98 -3.61 -3.96
N ALA A 249 -12.75 -3.69 -2.64
CA ALA A 249 -13.82 -3.63 -1.63
C ALA A 249 -14.62 -2.33 -1.65
N LYS A 250 -14.03 -1.26 -2.19
CA LYS A 250 -14.68 0.04 -2.42
C LYS A 250 -15.11 0.24 -3.89
N MET A 251 -15.05 -0.82 -4.72
CA MET A 251 -15.38 -0.85 -6.14
C MET A 251 -14.49 0.04 -7.02
N GLY A 252 -13.22 0.21 -6.62
CA GLY A 252 -12.21 0.87 -7.45
C GLY A 252 -11.55 -0.10 -8.43
N ILE A 253 -10.78 0.43 -9.38
CA ILE A 253 -10.08 -0.33 -10.41
C ILE A 253 -8.60 -0.40 -10.06
N VAL A 254 -8.01 -1.58 -10.24
CA VAL A 254 -6.57 -1.82 -10.12
C VAL A 254 -6.13 -2.67 -11.31
N THR A 255 -5.18 -2.18 -12.09
CA THR A 255 -4.63 -2.90 -13.25
C THR A 255 -3.12 -2.74 -13.36
N ASP A 256 -2.50 -3.58 -14.19
CA ASP A 256 -1.20 -3.30 -14.77
C ASP A 256 -1.29 -2.28 -15.94
N ALA A 257 -0.15 -1.94 -16.55
CA ALA A 257 -0.11 -1.02 -17.70
C ALA A 257 -0.77 -1.53 -18.98
N SER A 258 -1.08 -2.83 -19.06
CA SER A 258 -1.80 -3.46 -20.16
C SER A 258 -3.26 -3.73 -19.80
N SER A 259 -3.77 -3.05 -18.77
CA SER A 259 -5.14 -3.18 -18.27
C SER A 259 -5.48 -4.59 -17.75
N ARG A 260 -4.50 -5.42 -17.39
CA ARG A 260 -4.73 -6.76 -16.84
C ARG A 260 -4.79 -6.72 -15.31
N PRO A 261 -5.49 -7.66 -14.66
CA PRO A 261 -5.45 -7.79 -13.21
C PRO A 261 -4.05 -8.19 -12.73
N LEU A 262 -3.73 -7.85 -11.49
CA LEU A 262 -2.50 -8.30 -10.85
C LEU A 262 -2.64 -9.75 -10.37
N ILE A 263 -1.56 -10.52 -10.50
CA ILE A 263 -1.51 -11.94 -10.11
C ILE A 263 -0.43 -12.15 -9.07
N TYR A 264 -0.83 -12.58 -7.87
CA TYR A 264 0.03 -12.79 -6.70
C TYR A 264 0.63 -14.20 -6.68
N ASP A 265 1.45 -14.50 -7.68
CA ASP A 265 2.06 -15.81 -7.86
C ASP A 265 3.22 -16.04 -6.87
N HIS A 266 2.95 -16.84 -5.83
CA HIS A 266 3.88 -17.17 -4.77
C HIS A 266 4.95 -18.22 -5.15
N THR A 267 4.92 -18.74 -6.39
CA THR A 267 5.90 -19.70 -6.92
C THR A 267 7.09 -19.02 -7.60
N LYS A 268 7.01 -17.71 -7.86
CA LYS A 268 8.09 -16.94 -8.46
C LYS A 268 9.23 -16.66 -7.47
N ASP A 269 10.45 -16.58 -8.00
CA ASP A 269 11.65 -16.21 -7.21
C ASP A 269 11.71 -14.72 -6.88
N ASN A 270 10.94 -13.89 -7.58
CA ASN A 270 10.92 -12.44 -7.36
C ASN A 270 9.49 -11.91 -7.46
N TYR A 271 9.02 -11.37 -6.34
CA TYR A 271 7.69 -10.83 -6.15
C TYR A 271 7.52 -9.38 -6.63
N THR A 272 8.44 -8.84 -7.45
CA THR A 272 8.31 -7.50 -8.04
C THR A 272 7.27 -7.47 -9.15
N ILE A 273 6.32 -6.54 -9.05
CA ILE A 273 5.39 -6.15 -10.11
C ILE A 273 6.18 -5.35 -11.14
N ARG A 274 6.32 -5.90 -12.35
CA ARG A 274 7.19 -5.34 -13.40
C ARG A 274 6.44 -4.47 -14.38
N GLU A 275 5.13 -4.69 -14.49
CA GLU A 275 4.24 -4.12 -15.48
C GLU A 275 3.67 -2.76 -15.04
N GLY A 276 4.08 -2.27 -13.87
CA GLY A 276 3.53 -1.06 -13.26
C GLY A 276 2.13 -1.28 -12.70
N ILE A 277 1.57 -0.23 -12.11
CA ILE A 277 0.23 -0.22 -11.54
C ILE A 277 -0.54 1.04 -11.96
N ILE A 278 -1.82 0.85 -12.22
CA ILE A 278 -2.82 1.90 -12.46
C ILE A 278 -3.97 1.65 -11.49
N VAL A 279 -4.35 2.68 -10.75
CA VAL A 279 -5.45 2.64 -9.80
C VAL A 279 -6.37 3.83 -10.02
N ALA A 280 -7.66 3.54 -10.18
CA ALA A 280 -8.70 4.54 -10.35
C ALA A 280 -9.84 4.27 -9.36
N LYS A 281 -10.54 5.31 -8.94
CA LYS A 281 -11.69 5.14 -8.06
C LYS A 281 -12.89 4.45 -8.71
N ASN A 282 -13.05 4.54 -10.03
CA ASN A 282 -14.12 3.92 -10.81
C ASN A 282 -13.73 3.85 -12.30
N LYS A 283 -14.57 3.20 -13.11
CA LYS A 283 -14.36 3.04 -14.56
C LYS A 283 -14.28 4.36 -15.31
N LYS A 284 -15.17 5.30 -15.01
CA LYS A 284 -15.18 6.62 -15.63
C LYS A 284 -13.82 7.32 -15.52
N VAL A 285 -13.24 7.36 -14.32
CA VAL A 285 -11.92 7.98 -14.11
C VAL A 285 -10.81 7.21 -14.82
N PHE A 286 -10.88 5.88 -14.83
CA PHE A 286 -9.92 5.05 -15.56
C PHE A 286 -9.91 5.41 -17.05
N ASP A 287 -11.08 5.41 -17.69
CA ASP A 287 -11.26 5.71 -19.12
C ASP A 287 -10.78 7.13 -19.45
N VAL A 288 -11.17 8.13 -18.64
CA VAL A 288 -10.76 9.53 -18.83
C VAL A 288 -9.25 9.69 -18.74
N CYS A 289 -8.61 9.06 -17.74
CA CYS A 289 -7.16 9.13 -17.59
C CYS A 289 -6.43 8.43 -18.75
N GLN A 290 -6.92 7.26 -19.18
CA GLN A 290 -6.35 6.54 -20.30
C GLN A 290 -6.44 7.37 -21.59
N GLU A 291 -7.61 7.91 -21.92
CA GLU A 291 -7.83 8.76 -23.09
C GLU A 291 -6.91 10.00 -23.07
N ARG A 292 -6.78 10.66 -21.92
CA ARG A 292 -5.90 11.83 -21.75
C ARG A 292 -4.43 11.49 -21.94
N ILE A 293 -3.95 10.37 -21.39
CA ILE A 293 -2.55 9.93 -21.53
C ILE A 293 -2.25 9.62 -23.00
N GLU A 294 -3.08 8.81 -23.65
CA GLU A 294 -2.87 8.37 -25.04
C GLU A 294 -2.99 9.53 -26.03
N SER A 295 -3.98 10.41 -25.86
CA SER A 295 -4.16 11.59 -26.73
C SER A 295 -3.04 12.63 -26.58
N CYS A 296 -2.50 12.83 -25.37
CA CYS A 296 -1.43 13.80 -25.15
C CYS A 296 -0.03 13.28 -25.52
N LEU A 297 0.24 11.99 -25.32
CA LEU A 297 1.56 11.41 -25.58
C LEU A 297 1.66 10.70 -26.94
N GLY A 298 0.54 10.43 -27.59
CA GLY A 298 0.47 9.76 -28.90
C GLY A 298 0.96 8.31 -28.88
N ARG A 299 1.01 7.68 -27.70
CA ARG A 299 1.56 6.34 -27.45
C ARG A 299 0.70 5.61 -26.43
N SER A 300 0.65 4.28 -26.53
CA SER A 300 -0.08 3.46 -25.56
C SER A 300 0.61 3.43 -24.20
N ILE A 301 -0.17 3.24 -23.13
CA ILE A 301 0.39 3.14 -21.76
C ILE A 301 1.38 1.96 -21.66
N THR A 302 1.10 0.83 -22.34
CA THR A 302 2.01 -0.31 -22.41
C THR A 302 3.36 0.03 -23.03
N GLU A 303 3.40 0.82 -24.10
CA GLU A 303 4.66 1.24 -24.73
C GLU A 303 5.47 2.16 -23.82
N ILE A 304 4.79 3.13 -23.19
CA ILE A 304 5.39 4.04 -22.22
C ILE A 304 5.99 3.26 -21.04
N GLN A 305 5.27 2.24 -20.56
CA GLN A 305 5.73 1.40 -19.46
C GLN A 305 7.00 0.62 -19.84
N ARG A 306 7.07 0.06 -21.05
CA ARG A 306 8.28 -0.65 -21.51
C ARG A 306 9.50 0.26 -21.55
N GLU A 307 9.34 1.49 -22.02
CA GLU A 307 10.39 2.51 -22.04
C GLU A 307 10.87 2.85 -20.62
N ILE A 308 9.94 3.12 -19.70
CA ILE A 308 10.23 3.39 -18.29
C ILE A 308 10.96 2.20 -17.63
N ALA A 309 10.52 0.97 -17.90
CA ALA A 309 11.13 -0.22 -17.34
C ALA A 309 12.57 -0.42 -17.84
N GLU A 310 12.83 -0.13 -19.12
CA GLU A 310 14.16 -0.22 -19.70
C GLU A 310 15.12 0.83 -19.13
N ASP A 311 14.64 2.06 -18.95
CA ASP A 311 15.39 3.14 -18.29
C ASP A 311 15.68 2.83 -16.83
N ALA A 312 14.69 2.30 -16.10
CA ALA A 312 14.87 1.86 -14.73
C ALA A 312 15.92 0.73 -14.62
N ARG A 313 15.94 -0.20 -15.57
CA ARG A 313 16.95 -1.27 -15.65
C ARG A 313 18.34 -0.68 -15.88
N LYS A 314 18.51 0.19 -16.88
CA LYS A 314 19.80 0.86 -17.18
C LYS A 314 20.31 1.67 -15.97
N ALA A 315 19.41 2.37 -15.28
CA ALA A 315 19.76 3.13 -14.07
C ALA A 315 20.21 2.22 -12.91
N ARG A 316 19.58 1.05 -12.72
CA ARG A 316 19.98 0.06 -11.71
C ARG A 316 21.35 -0.55 -12.03
N GLU A 317 21.60 -0.92 -13.29
CA GLU A 317 22.89 -1.46 -13.73
C GLU A 317 24.03 -0.45 -13.53
N LYS A 318 23.78 0.83 -13.81
CA LYS A 318 24.75 1.90 -13.58
C LYS A 318 25.06 2.08 -12.09
N ARG A 319 24.03 2.10 -11.22
CA ARG A 319 24.21 2.18 -9.76
C ARG A 319 24.98 0.99 -9.20
N GLY A 320 24.70 -0.23 -9.68
CA GLY A 320 25.43 -1.44 -9.26
C GLY A 320 26.92 -1.38 -9.63
N LYS A 321 27.25 -0.85 -10.81
CA LYS A 321 28.65 -0.62 -11.23
C LYS A 321 29.34 0.47 -10.40
N ASP A 322 28.63 1.55 -10.09
CA ASP A 322 29.15 2.66 -9.26
C ASP A 322 29.37 2.22 -7.80
N GLU A 323 28.49 1.37 -7.25
CA GLU A 323 28.63 0.77 -5.93
C GLU A 323 29.79 -0.24 -5.88
N GLN A 324 29.94 -1.10 -6.89
CA GLN A 324 31.14 -1.95 -7.03
C GLN A 324 32.43 -1.13 -7.12
N HIS A 325 32.44 -0.04 -7.89
CA HIS A 325 33.60 0.86 -7.97
C HIS A 325 33.90 1.57 -6.64
N LYS A 326 32.87 1.92 -5.85
CA LYS A 326 33.06 2.49 -4.50
C LYS A 326 33.59 1.47 -3.50
N VAL A 327 33.13 0.22 -3.56
CA VAL A 327 33.63 -0.88 -2.71
C VAL A 327 35.10 -1.19 -3.05
N ILE A 328 35.46 -1.23 -4.33
CA ILE A 328 36.86 -1.45 -4.77
C ILE A 328 37.77 -0.29 -4.34
N LYS A 329 37.28 0.96 -4.34
CA LYS A 329 38.06 2.12 -3.86
C LYS A 329 38.19 2.23 -2.34
N LEU A 330 37.34 1.56 -1.56
CA LEU A 330 37.46 1.50 -0.10
C LEU A 330 38.39 0.38 0.39
N ASN A 331 38.88 -0.48 -0.52
CA ASN A 331 39.78 -1.59 -0.21
C ASN A 331 41.08 -1.63 -1.05
N PRO A 332 41.92 -0.59 -1.05
CA PRO A 332 43.33 -0.76 -1.39
C PRO A 332 44.21 -0.23 -0.25
N HIS A 333 44.39 -1.04 0.80
CA HIS A 333 45.53 -1.10 1.72
C HIS A 333 45.08 -1.58 3.09
N PHE A 334 45.33 -2.84 3.42
CA PHE A 334 45.76 -3.28 4.75
C PHE A 334 46.33 -4.70 4.61
N GLU A 335 47.55 -4.80 4.09
CA GLU A 335 48.45 -5.91 4.41
C GLU A 335 49.49 -5.37 5.41
N ASP A 336 49.74 -6.18 6.43
CA ASP A 336 50.85 -6.17 7.40
C ASP A 336 50.95 -5.05 8.46
N SER A 337 50.46 -5.33 9.69
CA SER A 337 51.28 -5.42 10.93
C SER A 337 50.45 -5.54 12.22
N PRO A 338 51.01 -6.09 13.33
CA PRO A 338 50.25 -6.81 14.36
C PRO A 338 50.02 -6.05 15.68
N GLN A 339 49.01 -6.53 16.43
CA GLN A 339 48.76 -6.40 17.88
C GLN A 339 48.58 -4.99 18.48
N ALA A 340 47.33 -4.65 18.80
CA ALA A 340 47.00 -3.69 19.86
C ALA A 340 45.84 -4.23 20.71
N GLU A 341 46.01 -4.10 22.02
CA GLU A 341 45.29 -4.75 23.12
C GLU A 341 43.79 -4.48 23.18
N ILE A 342 43.04 -5.53 23.49
CA ILE A 342 41.62 -5.49 23.84
C ILE A 342 41.49 -4.90 25.25
N ARG A 343 41.00 -3.66 25.36
CA ARG A 343 40.44 -3.13 26.61
C ARG A 343 38.93 -3.36 26.62
N ASN A 344 38.51 -4.31 27.46
CA ASN A 344 37.12 -4.57 27.83
C ASN A 344 36.45 -3.29 28.37
N PHE A 345 35.42 -2.79 27.69
CA PHE A 345 34.43 -1.90 28.30
C PHE A 345 33.07 -2.59 28.36
N SER A 346 32.63 -2.76 29.60
CA SER A 346 31.41 -3.40 30.05
C SER A 346 30.14 -2.69 29.53
N THR A 347 29.17 -3.52 29.20
CA THR A 347 27.80 -3.25 28.77
C THR A 347 26.99 -2.35 29.73
N LYS A 348 26.31 -1.33 29.20
CA LYS A 348 25.08 -0.76 29.80
C LYS A 348 24.03 -0.47 28.72
N SER A 349 22.78 -0.78 29.07
CA SER A 349 21.58 -0.82 28.23
C SER A 349 21.01 0.58 27.90
N PRO A 350 20.24 0.73 26.80
CA PRO A 350 19.69 2.01 26.38
C PRO A 350 18.32 2.28 27.03
N VAL A 351 18.32 2.87 28.23
CA VAL A 351 17.08 3.43 28.85
C VAL A 351 17.27 4.88 29.35
N GLU A 352 18.45 5.48 29.31
CA GLU A 352 18.69 6.79 29.96
C GLU A 352 19.06 7.96 29.03
N ILE A 353 18.75 7.89 27.73
CA ILE A 353 19.00 9.01 26.79
C ILE A 353 17.74 9.91 26.61
N GLY A 354 16.60 9.53 27.18
CA GLY A 354 15.32 10.25 27.00
C GLY A 354 14.93 11.32 28.04
N MET A 355 15.70 11.53 29.12
CA MET A 355 15.26 12.38 30.25
C MET A 355 16.15 13.60 30.53
N ALA A 356 16.94 14.08 29.57
CA ALA A 356 17.84 15.24 29.76
C ALA A 356 17.51 16.48 28.89
N MET A 357 16.30 16.59 28.31
CA MET A 357 15.90 17.77 27.50
C MET A 357 14.66 18.53 28.00
N GLU A 358 14.16 18.25 29.21
CA GLU A 358 13.02 18.98 29.80
C GLU A 358 13.41 19.80 31.05
N ARG A 359 14.45 20.63 31.00
CA ARG A 359 14.60 21.75 31.95
C ARG A 359 15.31 22.93 31.28
N GLY A 360 14.53 23.91 30.85
CA GLY A 360 15.04 25.27 30.63
C GLY A 360 14.67 25.89 29.29
N ALA A 361 13.45 26.44 29.19
CA ALA A 361 13.20 27.69 28.47
C ALA A 361 11.79 28.19 28.78
N ALA A 362 11.70 29.44 29.19
CA ALA A 362 10.49 30.12 29.66
C ALA A 362 9.44 30.30 28.55
N LYS A 363 8.16 30.26 28.93
CA LYS A 363 7.00 30.59 28.10
C LYS A 363 6.98 32.09 27.76
N PRO A 364 6.65 32.47 26.52
CA PRO A 364 5.91 33.69 26.24
C PRO A 364 4.45 33.35 25.95
N THR A 365 3.55 33.98 26.70
CA THR A 365 2.12 34.11 26.40
C THR A 365 1.92 34.85 25.09
N LEU A 366 1.26 34.23 24.11
CA LEU A 366 0.74 34.94 22.94
C LEU A 366 -0.71 34.52 22.63
N ASP A 367 -1.45 35.53 22.21
CA ASP A 367 -2.89 35.75 22.25
C ASP A 367 -3.73 34.83 21.33
N ARG A 368 -4.85 34.31 21.86
CA ARG A 368 -5.72 33.30 21.22
C ARG A 368 -6.58 33.84 20.06
N ALA A 369 -6.50 35.12 19.73
CA ALA A 369 -7.35 35.74 18.71
C ALA A 369 -6.74 35.79 17.30
N LYS A 370 -5.46 35.43 17.10
CA LYS A 370 -4.78 35.59 15.80
C LYS A 370 -4.56 34.31 14.97
N VAL A 371 -4.83 33.13 15.53
CA VAL A 371 -4.60 31.82 14.84
C VAL A 371 -5.82 31.35 14.02
N LEU A 372 -6.98 32.02 14.14
CA LEU A 372 -8.22 31.61 13.46
C LEU A 372 -8.39 32.14 12.03
N ARG A 373 -7.33 32.57 11.34
CA ARG A 373 -7.41 33.04 9.94
C ARG A 373 -6.50 32.35 8.92
N GLU A 374 -5.70 31.35 9.32
CA GLU A 374 -4.78 30.66 8.39
C GLU A 374 -5.04 29.15 8.24
N ILE A 375 -6.19 28.63 8.70
CA ILE A 375 -6.57 27.23 8.48
C ILE A 375 -7.93 27.19 7.79
N SER A 376 -7.90 27.55 6.51
CA SER A 376 -8.92 27.20 5.54
C SER A 376 -8.30 27.40 4.17
N PHE A 377 -7.63 26.36 3.66
CA PHE A 377 -7.56 25.94 2.26
C PHE A 377 -6.84 24.59 2.17
#